data_AF-A0A1Y4DYC8-F1
#
_entry.id   AF-A0A1Y4DYC8-F1
#
_cell.length_a   1.000
_cell.length_b   1.000
_cell.length_c   1.000
_cell.angle_alpha   90.00
_cell.angle_beta   90.00
_cell.angle_gamma   90.00
#
_symmetry.space_group_name_H-M   'P 1'
#
loop_
_entity.id
_entity.type
_entity.pdbx_description
1 polymer ?
#
loop_
_entity_poly.entity_id
_entity_poly.type
_entity_poly.pdbx_seq_one_letter_code
_entity_poly.pdbx_strand_id
1 'polypeptide(L)'
;METRFCAIEAERRRKMMKRAVKVLVVLALIGVAAVGAWWGYNQMFGAGEAWYVQVDNTRLTQAGENNNDFPYHYDLPAVDAAGAERELGFDTSRELREGAYLHLTTLALRGVVRWEEVAWEEIPAPAQEKLAPPVEGSGDAA
;
A
#
# COMPACT_ATOMS: atom_id res chain seq x y z
N MET A 1 31.62 54.03 32.16
CA MET A 1 30.34 53.38 32.54
C MET A 1 29.74 52.59 31.36
N GLU A 2 29.88 53.11 30.14
CA GLU A 2 29.33 52.53 28.89
C GLU A 2 29.91 51.16 28.49
N THR A 3 31.20 50.92 28.72
CA THR A 3 31.86 49.65 28.41
C THR A 3 31.31 48.46 29.21
N ARG A 4 30.89 48.68 30.45
CA ARG A 4 30.30 47.64 31.30
C ARG A 4 28.86 47.31 30.87
N PHE A 5 28.12 48.30 30.36
CA PHE A 5 26.76 48.12 29.86
C PHE A 5 26.73 47.33 28.53
N CYS A 6 27.62 47.68 27.59
CA CYS A 6 27.76 46.97 26.32
C CYS A 6 28.19 45.50 26.50
N ALA A 7 29.07 45.21 27.46
CA ALA A 7 29.50 43.84 27.77
C ALA A 7 28.34 42.99 28.34
N ILE A 8 27.52 43.57 29.23
CA ILE A 8 26.33 42.90 29.81
C ILE A 8 25.28 42.60 28.73
N GLU A 9 25.03 43.53 27.81
CA GLU A 9 24.09 43.31 26.70
C GLU A 9 24.60 42.27 25.70
N ALA A 10 25.88 42.28 25.38
CA ALA A 10 26.50 41.27 24.52
C ALA A 10 26.44 39.87 25.16
N GLU A 11 26.67 39.74 26.46
CA GLU A 11 26.52 38.48 27.19
C GLU A 11 25.06 38.00 27.24
N ARG A 12 24.12 38.92 27.47
CA ARG A 12 22.68 38.63 27.49
C ARG A 12 22.20 38.16 26.11
N ARG A 13 22.59 38.85 25.03
CA ARG A 13 22.32 38.43 23.64
C ARG A 13 22.97 37.09 23.32
N ARG A 14 24.20 36.83 23.76
CA ARG A 14 24.89 35.55 23.55
C ARG A 14 24.18 34.40 24.29
N LYS A 15 23.72 34.61 25.52
CA LYS A 15 22.95 33.63 26.31
C LYS A 15 21.56 33.38 25.69
N MET A 16 20.86 34.44 25.28
CA MET A 16 19.57 34.34 24.60
C MET A 16 19.70 33.64 23.25
N MET A 17 20.70 33.97 22.45
CA MET A 17 20.95 33.33 21.15
C MET A 17 21.31 31.86 21.32
N LYS A 18 22.13 31.49 22.32
CA LYS A 18 22.38 30.07 22.65
C LYS A 18 21.11 29.31 23.06
N ARG A 19 20.20 29.95 23.81
CA ARG A 19 18.90 29.36 24.16
C ARG A 19 18.00 29.21 22.92
N ALA A 20 17.92 30.24 22.08
CA ALA A 20 17.17 30.20 20.83
C ALA A 20 17.71 29.13 19.87
N VAL A 21 19.02 29.02 19.71
CA VAL A 21 19.67 27.97 18.90
C VAL A 21 19.34 26.58 19.45
N LYS A 22 19.39 26.37 20.77
CA LYS A 22 18.98 25.08 21.37
C LYS A 22 17.52 24.74 21.07
N VAL A 23 16.61 25.71 21.20
CA VAL A 23 15.20 25.51 20.88
C VAL A 23 15.00 25.18 19.41
N LEU A 24 15.67 25.90 18.51
CA LEU A 24 15.61 25.64 17.07
C LEU A 24 16.14 24.26 16.70
N VAL A 25 17.24 23.81 17.32
CA VAL A 25 17.77 22.45 17.10
C VAL A 25 16.78 21.39 17.55
N VAL A 26 16.17 21.55 18.73
CA VAL A 26 15.14 20.60 19.23
C VAL A 26 13.93 20.58 18.30
N LEU A 27 13.44 21.74 17.86
CA LEU A 27 12.33 21.82 16.91
C LEU A 27 12.67 21.18 15.56
N ALA A 28 13.89 21.38 15.05
CA ALA A 28 14.35 20.73 13.82
C ALA A 28 14.38 19.20 13.97
N LEU A 29 14.87 18.68 15.10
CA LEU A 29 14.87 17.24 15.37
C LEU A 29 13.45 16.66 15.43
N ILE A 30 12.53 17.35 16.09
CA ILE A 30 11.11 16.95 16.13
C ILE A 30 10.51 16.99 14.72
N GLY A 31 10.80 18.03 13.93
CA GLY A 31 10.34 18.16 12.55
C GLY A 31 10.82 16.99 11.68
N VAL A 32 12.10 16.64 11.77
CA VAL A 32 12.67 15.47 11.05
C VAL A 32 11.99 14.17 11.50
N ALA A 33 11.80 13.98 12.80
CA ALA A 33 11.10 12.79 13.32
C ALA A 33 9.64 12.71 12.84
N ALA A 34 8.92 13.84 12.81
CA ALA A 34 7.54 13.90 12.33
C ALA A 34 7.44 13.60 10.83
N VAL A 35 8.36 14.13 10.01
CA VAL A 35 8.43 13.81 8.57
C VAL A 35 8.74 12.33 8.35
N GLY A 36 9.69 11.77 9.10
CA GLY A 36 10.01 10.33 9.05
C GLY A 36 8.82 9.45 9.42
N ALA A 37 8.11 9.80 10.50
CA ALA A 37 6.90 9.09 10.93
C ALA A 37 5.77 9.19 9.89
N TRP A 38 5.54 10.37 9.32
CA TRP A 38 4.54 10.56 8.26
C TRP A 38 4.86 9.76 7.00
N TRP A 39 6.12 9.75 6.56
CA TRP A 39 6.56 8.98 5.40
C TRP A 39 6.41 7.47 5.65
N GLY A 40 6.88 6.97 6.80
CA GLY A 40 6.71 5.57 7.16
C GLY A 40 5.25 5.14 7.29
N TYR A 41 4.39 6.00 7.85
CA TYR A 41 2.96 5.76 7.91
C TYR A 41 2.35 5.64 6.51
N ASN A 42 2.66 6.54 5.58
CA ASN A 42 2.15 6.44 4.21
C ASN A 42 2.66 5.20 3.47
N GLN A 43 3.90 4.78 3.70
CA GLN A 43 4.40 3.54 3.09
C GLN A 43 3.71 2.29 3.64
N MET A 44 3.30 2.30 4.92
CA MET A 44 2.61 1.16 5.53
C MET A 44 1.09 1.17 5.33
N PHE A 45 0.48 2.36 5.20
CA PHE A 45 -0.98 2.54 5.26
C PHE A 45 -1.58 3.43 4.16
N GLY A 46 -0.75 4.08 3.34
CA GLY A 46 -1.16 5.22 2.50
C GLY A 46 -1.68 4.89 1.10
N ALA A 47 -1.35 3.73 0.54
CA ALA A 47 -1.94 3.27 -0.71
C ALA A 47 -1.98 1.75 -0.74
N GLY A 48 -3.13 1.19 -1.12
CA GLY A 48 -3.20 -0.23 -1.43
C GLY A 48 -2.47 -0.51 -2.74
N GLU A 49 -1.72 -1.61 -2.79
CA GLU A 49 -1.10 -2.07 -4.04
C GLU A 49 -2.16 -2.73 -4.91
N ALA A 50 -2.16 -2.40 -6.20
CA ALA A 50 -3.04 -2.96 -7.21
C ALA A 50 -2.40 -4.20 -7.83
N TRP A 51 -3.12 -5.31 -7.78
CA TRP A 51 -2.71 -6.60 -8.31
C TRP A 51 -3.80 -7.15 -9.21
N TYR A 52 -3.44 -7.85 -10.27
CA TYR A 52 -4.36 -8.44 -11.23
C TYR A 52 -4.21 -9.96 -11.21
N VAL A 53 -5.32 -10.68 -11.15
CA VAL A 53 -5.35 -12.15 -11.20
C VAL A 53 -6.36 -12.61 -12.24
N GLN A 54 -6.17 -13.84 -12.71
CA GLN A 54 -7.19 -14.58 -13.44
C GLN A 54 -7.72 -15.68 -12.54
N VAL A 55 -9.05 -15.80 -12.45
CA VAL A 55 -9.71 -16.83 -11.65
C VAL A 55 -9.45 -18.20 -12.26
N ASP A 56 -8.93 -19.10 -11.43
CA ASP A 56 -8.73 -20.51 -11.71
C ASP A 56 -9.40 -21.32 -10.58
N ASN A 57 -10.60 -21.84 -10.85
CA ASN A 57 -11.39 -22.61 -9.88
C ASN A 57 -10.77 -23.98 -9.60
N THR A 58 -9.75 -24.43 -10.35
CA THR A 58 -8.99 -25.63 -9.98
C THR A 58 -8.15 -25.41 -8.70
N ARG A 59 -7.87 -24.14 -8.36
CA ARG A 59 -7.18 -23.73 -7.13
C ARG A 59 -8.13 -23.32 -6.01
N LEU A 60 -9.44 -23.47 -6.20
CA LEU A 60 -10.42 -23.18 -5.18
C LEU A 60 -10.29 -24.18 -4.03
N THR A 61 -10.12 -23.65 -2.82
CA THR A 61 -10.16 -24.44 -1.59
C THR A 61 -11.41 -24.08 -0.79
N GLN A 62 -12.13 -25.09 -0.32
CA GLN A 62 -13.23 -24.86 0.62
C GLN A 62 -12.63 -24.45 1.97
N ALA A 63 -12.95 -23.24 2.40
CA ALA A 63 -12.39 -22.65 3.60
C ALA A 63 -12.90 -23.38 4.86
N GLY A 64 -11.97 -23.71 5.78
CA GLY A 64 -12.29 -24.29 7.09
C GLY A 64 -12.65 -23.23 8.14
N GLU A 65 -12.78 -23.64 9.42
CA GLU A 65 -13.18 -22.76 10.55
C GLU A 65 -12.31 -21.50 10.78
N ASN A 66 -11.15 -21.38 10.12
CA ASN A 66 -10.18 -20.28 10.33
C ASN A 66 -10.21 -19.17 9.26
N ASN A 67 -11.09 -19.23 8.26
CA ASN A 67 -11.07 -18.34 7.08
C ASN A 67 -12.12 -17.22 7.15
N ASN A 68 -12.05 -16.40 8.20
CA ASN A 68 -12.85 -15.17 8.33
C ASN A 68 -14.37 -15.35 8.06
N ASP A 69 -14.94 -16.52 8.39
CA ASP A 69 -16.33 -16.93 8.09
C ASP A 69 -16.72 -16.99 6.60
N PHE A 70 -15.76 -16.94 5.69
CA PHE A 70 -16.00 -17.10 4.26
C PHE A 70 -15.83 -18.57 3.83
N PRO A 71 -16.74 -19.14 3.01
CA PRO A 71 -16.71 -20.54 2.60
C PRO A 71 -15.72 -20.87 1.47
N TYR A 72 -15.14 -19.87 0.80
CA TYR A 72 -14.24 -20.07 -0.34
C TYR A 72 -12.91 -19.33 -0.15
N HIS A 73 -11.82 -20.00 -0.48
CA HIS A 73 -10.46 -19.45 -0.50
C HIS A 73 -9.80 -19.66 -1.86
N TYR A 74 -9.08 -18.64 -2.33
CA TYR A 74 -8.33 -18.67 -3.58
C TYR A 74 -6.88 -18.28 -3.33
N ASP A 75 -5.96 -19.15 -3.73
CA ASP A 75 -4.53 -18.84 -3.88
C ASP A 75 -4.21 -18.72 -5.37
N LEU A 76 -4.14 -17.47 -5.87
CA LEU A 76 -3.96 -17.18 -7.29
C LEU A 76 -2.64 -16.46 -7.56
N PRO A 77 -1.98 -16.74 -8.69
CA PRO A 77 -0.83 -15.96 -9.13
C PRO A 77 -1.30 -14.57 -9.57
N ALA A 78 -0.82 -13.56 -8.88
CA ALA A 78 -1.16 -12.16 -9.09
C ALA A 78 -0.01 -11.40 -9.73
N VAL A 79 -0.36 -10.43 -10.57
CA VAL A 79 0.59 -9.61 -11.30
C VAL A 79 0.29 -8.14 -11.06
N ASP A 80 1.29 -7.36 -10.66
CA ASP A 80 1.09 -5.91 -10.49
C ASP A 80 1.10 -5.17 -11.83
N ALA A 81 0.79 -3.88 -11.81
CA ALA A 81 0.79 -3.03 -13.01
C ALA A 81 2.16 -2.93 -13.72
N ALA A 82 3.25 -3.32 -13.05
CA ALA A 82 4.61 -3.34 -13.60
C ALA A 82 5.03 -4.73 -14.12
N GLY A 83 4.19 -5.76 -13.97
CA GLY A 83 4.49 -7.13 -14.39
C GLY A 83 5.20 -7.99 -13.33
N ALA A 84 5.27 -7.54 -12.08
CA ALA A 84 5.83 -8.33 -10.98
C ALA A 84 4.81 -9.36 -10.51
N GLU A 85 5.26 -10.60 -10.29
CA GLU A 85 4.41 -11.74 -9.92
C GLU A 85 4.50 -12.03 -8.42
N ARG A 86 3.37 -12.35 -7.79
CA ARG A 86 3.26 -12.82 -6.40
C ARG A 86 2.05 -13.71 -6.23
N GLU A 87 2.14 -14.76 -5.42
CA GLU A 87 0.97 -15.54 -5.03
C GLU A 87 0.17 -14.81 -3.94
N LEU A 88 -1.13 -14.60 -4.18
CA LEU A 88 -2.03 -13.91 -3.25
C LEU A 88 -3.22 -14.81 -2.88
N GLY A 89 -3.35 -15.06 -1.58
CA GLY A 89 -4.48 -15.74 -0.97
C GLY A 89 -5.58 -14.75 -0.57
N PHE A 90 -6.84 -15.04 -0.92
CA PHE A 90 -7.99 -14.26 -0.45
C PHE A 90 -9.26 -15.09 -0.28
N ASP A 91 -10.10 -14.62 0.65
CA ASP A 91 -11.35 -15.23 1.03
C ASP A 91 -12.54 -14.58 0.32
N THR A 92 -13.56 -15.38 -0.01
CA THR A 92 -14.78 -14.90 -0.67
C THR A 92 -16.03 -15.65 -0.21
N SER A 93 -17.16 -14.95 -0.21
CA SER A 93 -18.49 -15.49 0.12
C SER A 93 -19.09 -16.38 -0.97
N ARG A 94 -18.55 -16.34 -2.19
CA ARG A 94 -19.05 -17.08 -3.35
C ARG A 94 -17.92 -17.60 -4.23
N GLU A 95 -18.23 -18.63 -5.00
CA GLU A 95 -17.38 -19.07 -6.09
C GLU A 95 -17.34 -17.99 -7.19
N LEU A 96 -16.14 -17.73 -7.71
CA LEU A 96 -15.91 -16.73 -8.75
C LEU A 96 -16.03 -17.37 -10.13
N ARG A 97 -16.33 -16.55 -11.15
CA ARG A 97 -16.48 -17.04 -12.51
C ARG A 97 -15.11 -17.46 -13.06
N GLU A 98 -15.04 -18.70 -13.52
CA GLU A 98 -13.82 -19.26 -14.15
C GLU A 98 -13.29 -18.34 -15.26
N GLY A 99 -12.00 -18.08 -15.24
CA GLY A 99 -11.31 -17.26 -16.25
C GLY A 99 -11.60 -15.75 -16.16
N ALA A 100 -12.38 -15.28 -15.19
CA ALA A 100 -12.59 -13.85 -14.97
C ALA A 100 -11.31 -13.16 -14.47
N TYR A 101 -11.14 -11.89 -14.83
CA TYR A 101 -10.03 -11.09 -14.34
C TYR A 101 -10.47 -10.28 -13.12
N LEU A 102 -9.63 -10.26 -12.09
CA LEU A 102 -9.90 -9.48 -10.88
C LEU A 102 -8.78 -8.48 -10.62
N HIS A 103 -9.17 -7.29 -10.19
CA HIS A 103 -8.31 -6.31 -9.57
C HIS A 103 -8.37 -6.48 -8.05
N LEU A 104 -7.26 -6.94 -7.47
CA LEU A 104 -7.05 -7.09 -6.04
C LEU A 104 -6.35 -5.85 -5.48
N THR A 105 -6.95 -5.24 -4.47
CA THR A 105 -6.30 -4.19 -3.67
C THR A 105 -5.72 -4.83 -2.42
N THR A 106 -4.40 -4.73 -2.23
CA THR A 106 -3.72 -5.24 -1.03
C THR A 106 -3.23 -4.12 -0.14
N LEU A 107 -3.23 -4.34 1.17
CA LEU A 107 -2.51 -3.49 2.13
C LEU A 107 -1.35 -4.27 2.71
N ALA A 108 -0.19 -3.63 2.88
CA ALA A 108 1.05 -4.28 3.31
C ALA A 108 0.93 -5.13 4.59
N LEU A 109 0.04 -4.76 5.53
CA LEU A 109 -0.18 -5.50 6.78
C LEU A 109 -1.42 -6.39 6.79
N ARG A 110 -2.32 -6.28 5.81
CA ARG A 110 -3.60 -7.02 5.78
C ARG A 110 -3.73 -8.01 4.63
N GLY A 111 -2.86 -7.94 3.62
CA GLY A 111 -3.06 -8.70 2.39
C GLY A 111 -4.22 -8.13 1.58
N VAL A 112 -4.95 -8.97 0.86
CA VAL A 112 -6.07 -8.57 0.01
C VAL A 112 -7.21 -8.03 0.86
N VAL A 113 -7.56 -6.75 0.67
CA VAL A 113 -8.66 -6.08 1.38
C VAL A 113 -9.89 -5.86 0.53
N ARG A 114 -9.73 -5.90 -0.79
CA ARG A 114 -10.81 -5.75 -1.76
C ARG A 114 -10.42 -6.46 -3.05
N TRP A 115 -11.43 -6.99 -3.72
CA TRP A 115 -11.32 -7.47 -5.09
C TRP A 115 -12.52 -6.98 -5.89
N GLU A 116 -12.33 -6.76 -7.17
CA GLU A 116 -13.40 -6.40 -8.11
C GLU A 116 -13.10 -7.04 -9.47
N GLU A 117 -14.15 -7.47 -10.16
CA GLU A 117 -14.01 -8.02 -11.51
C GLU A 117 -13.78 -6.87 -12.50
N VAL A 118 -12.81 -7.05 -13.40
CA VAL A 118 -12.40 -6.05 -14.39
C VAL A 118 -12.35 -6.66 -15.79
N ALA A 119 -12.51 -5.82 -16.80
CA ALA A 119 -12.37 -6.24 -18.19
C ALA A 119 -10.88 -6.37 -18.57
N TRP A 120 -10.58 -7.18 -19.59
CA TRP A 120 -9.20 -7.39 -20.05
C TRP A 120 -8.52 -6.05 -20.44
N GLU A 121 -9.28 -5.16 -21.07
CA GLU A 121 -8.83 -3.86 -21.56
C GLU A 121 -8.44 -2.88 -20.44
N GLU A 122 -8.93 -3.09 -19.22
CA GLU A 122 -8.61 -2.27 -18.05
C GLU A 122 -7.29 -2.69 -17.39
N ILE A 123 -6.77 -3.86 -17.75
CA ILE A 123 -5.53 -4.39 -17.20
C ILE A 123 -4.33 -3.73 -17.91
N PRO A 124 -3.31 -3.25 -17.17
CA PRO A 124 -2.10 -2.71 -17.77
C PRO A 124 -1.40 -3.72 -18.69
N ALA A 125 -0.87 -3.25 -19.82
CA ALA A 125 -0.17 -4.10 -20.80
C ALA A 125 0.93 -4.99 -20.19
N PRO A 126 1.78 -4.52 -19.24
CA PRO A 126 2.77 -5.39 -18.60
C PRO A 126 2.16 -6.57 -17.82
N ALA A 127 0.99 -6.38 -17.21
CA ALA A 127 0.27 -7.43 -16.51
C ALA A 127 -0.43 -8.38 -17.49
N GLN A 128 -0.98 -7.85 -18.59
CA GLN A 128 -1.58 -8.66 -19.65
C GLN A 128 -0.58 -9.66 -20.27
N GLU A 129 0.69 -9.29 -20.42
CA GLU A 129 1.72 -10.20 -20.94
C GLU A 129 1.95 -11.45 -20.07
N LYS A 130 1.56 -11.37 -18.80
CA LYS A 130 1.73 -12.45 -17.80
C LYS A 130 0.44 -13.24 -17.54
N LEU A 131 -0.70 -12.71 -17.94
CA LEU A 131 -2.00 -13.35 -17.79
C LEU A 131 -2.39 -14.07 -19.08
N ALA A 132 -3.24 -15.10 -18.98
CA ALA A 132 -3.75 -15.74 -20.19
C ALA A 132 -4.77 -14.80 -20.86
N PRO A 133 -4.68 -14.59 -22.19
CA PRO A 133 -5.63 -13.76 -22.91
C PRO A 133 -7.04 -14.36 -22.83
N PRO A 134 -8.09 -13.53 -22.96
CA PRO A 134 -9.46 -14.01 -22.90
C PRO A 134 -9.67 -15.05 -23.98
N VAL A 135 -10.21 -16.21 -23.61
CA VAL A 135 -10.56 -17.24 -24.59
C VAL A 135 -11.65 -16.66 -25.47
N GLU A 136 -11.33 -16.36 -26.74
CA GLU A 136 -12.28 -15.86 -27.74
C GLU A 136 -13.48 -16.83 -27.81
N GLY A 137 -14.57 -16.49 -27.12
CA GLY A 137 -15.74 -17.37 -26.99
C GLY A 137 -16.62 -17.16 -25.75
N SER A 138 -16.16 -16.44 -24.71
CA SER A 138 -16.99 -16.12 -23.54
C SER A 138 -17.65 -14.73 -23.59
N GLY A 139 -17.77 -14.16 -24.80
CA GLY A 139 -18.59 -12.99 -25.08
C GLY A 139 -20.07 -13.34 -25.10
N ASP A 140 -20.59 -13.86 -23.98
CA ASP A 140 -22.03 -13.89 -23.74
C ASP A 140 -22.41 -12.65 -22.92
N ALA A 141 -23.18 -11.81 -23.58
CA ALA A 141 -23.79 -10.58 -23.12
C ALA A 141 -24.39 -10.65 -21.71
N ALA A 142 -24.10 -9.64 -20.89
CA ALA A 142 -25.08 -8.97 -20.02
C ALA A 142 -24.50 -7.64 -19.49
#